data_AF-N1P4V3-F1
#
_entry.id   AF-N1P4V3-F1
#
_cell.length_a   1.000
_cell.length_b   1.000
_cell.length_c   1.000
_cell.angle_alpha   90.00
_cell.angle_beta   90.00
_cell.angle_gamma   90.00
#
_symmetry.space_group_name_H-M   'P 1'
#
loop_
_entity.id
_entity.type
_entity.pdbx_description
1 polymer ?
#
loop_
_entity_poly.entity_id
_entity_poly.type
_entity_poly.pdbx_seq_one_letter_code
_entity_poly.pdbx_strand_id
1 'polypeptide(L)'
;MKRIFLIDCPGIVPPSSKDSEEDILFRGVVRVEHVTHPEQYIPGVLKRCQVKHLERTYEISGWKDATEFIEILARKQGRLLKGGEPDESGVSKQILNDFNRGKIPWFVLPPEKEGEEKPKKKEVEKTA
;
A
#
# COMPACT_ATOMS: atom_id res chain seq x y z
N MET A 1 -34.82 -20.73 27.69
CA MET A 1 -33.51 -20.30 27.13
C MET A 1 -33.77 -19.55 25.83
N LYS A 2 -33.45 -18.26 25.76
CA LYS A 2 -33.51 -17.50 24.50
C LYS A 2 -32.26 -17.87 23.68
N ARG A 3 -32.45 -18.45 22.49
CA ARG A 3 -31.35 -18.75 21.55
C ARG A 3 -31.31 -17.61 20.52
N ILE A 4 -30.17 -16.93 20.43
CA ILE A 4 -29.94 -15.93 19.37
C ILE A 4 -29.40 -16.70 18.16
N PHE A 5 -30.00 -16.47 17.00
CA PHE A 5 -29.54 -17.00 15.73
C PHE A 5 -28.92 -15.85 14.92
N LEU A 6 -27.69 -16.03 14.47
CA LEU A 6 -27.02 -15.11 13.54
C LEU A 6 -27.06 -15.73 12.15
N ILE A 7 -27.60 -14.99 11.20
CA ILE A 7 -27.55 -15.33 9.78
C ILE A 7 -26.50 -14.43 9.16
N ASP A 8 -25.55 -15.04 8.45
CA ASP A 8 -24.52 -14.34 7.69
C ASP A 8 -24.78 -14.51 6.18
N CYS A 9 -24.34 -13.54 5.38
CA CYS A 9 -24.48 -13.54 3.92
C CYS A 9 -23.09 -13.41 3.27
N PRO A 10 -22.92 -13.93 2.04
CA PRO A 10 -21.64 -13.80 1.34
C PRO A 10 -21.32 -12.32 1.05
N GLY A 11 -20.05 -11.94 1.22
CA GLY A 11 -19.58 -10.60 0.89
C GLY A 11 -19.57 -10.36 -0.62
N ILE A 12 -20.31 -9.34 -1.08
CA ILE A 12 -20.29 -8.86 -2.46
C ILE A 12 -19.82 -7.41 -2.49
N VAL A 13 -18.86 -7.10 -3.36
CA VAL A 13 -18.39 -5.73 -3.62
C VAL A 13 -18.97 -5.27 -4.96
N PRO A 14 -19.95 -4.36 -4.97
CA PRO A 14 -20.53 -3.87 -6.22
C PRO A 14 -19.52 -3.02 -6.99
N PRO A 15 -19.47 -3.10 -8.32
CA PRO A 15 -18.66 -2.18 -9.11
C PRO A 15 -19.22 -0.75 -9.01
N SER A 16 -18.34 0.22 -8.76
CA SER A 16 -18.67 1.65 -8.77
C SER A 16 -17.91 2.32 -9.91
N SER A 17 -18.61 3.11 -10.73
CA SER A 17 -18.00 3.85 -11.84
C SER A 17 -17.03 4.96 -11.39
N LYS A 18 -17.01 5.29 -10.10
CA LYS A 18 -16.10 6.29 -9.52
C LYS A 18 -14.77 5.69 -9.05
N ASP A 19 -14.69 4.38 -8.94
CA ASP A 19 -13.50 3.71 -8.41
C ASP A 19 -12.46 3.53 -9.52
N SER A 20 -11.23 3.96 -9.24
CA SER A 20 -10.11 3.62 -10.11
C SER A 20 -9.68 2.17 -9.92
N GLU A 21 -8.93 1.62 -10.88
CA GLU A 21 -8.33 0.29 -10.74
C GLU A 21 -7.42 0.20 -9.51
N GLU A 22 -6.69 1.28 -9.20
CA GLU A 22 -5.86 1.40 -8.00
C GLU A 22 -6.71 1.26 -6.73
N ASP A 23 -7.87 1.93 -6.65
CA ASP A 23 -8.75 1.87 -5.48
C ASP A 23 -9.38 0.48 -5.31
N ILE A 24 -9.72 -0.20 -6.41
CA ILE A 24 -10.21 -1.58 -6.39
C ILE A 24 -9.15 -2.52 -5.83
N LEU A 25 -7.89 -2.37 -6.28
CA LEU A 25 -6.77 -3.19 -5.83
C LEU A 25 -6.43 -2.97 -4.35
N PHE A 26 -6.36 -1.70 -3.92
CA PHE A 26 -5.97 -1.33 -2.55
C PHE A 26 -7.03 -1.65 -1.50
N ARG A 27 -8.28 -1.85 -1.90
CA ARG A 27 -9.34 -2.38 -1.03
C ARG A 27 -9.35 -3.91 -0.97
N GLY A 28 -8.44 -4.59 -1.66
CA GLY A 28 -8.33 -6.05 -1.65
C GLY A 28 -9.50 -6.75 -2.35
N VAL A 29 -10.21 -6.07 -3.25
CA VAL A 29 -11.33 -6.65 -4.01
C VAL A 29 -10.84 -7.73 -4.98
N VAL A 30 -9.64 -7.53 -5.54
CA VAL A 30 -8.97 -8.46 -6.44
C VAL A 30 -7.76 -9.06 -5.73
N ARG A 31 -7.51 -10.34 -5.97
CA ARG A 31 -6.31 -11.04 -5.50
C ARG A 31 -5.08 -10.53 -6.24
N VAL A 32 -4.06 -10.12 -5.48
CA VAL A 32 -2.82 -9.54 -6.01
C VAL A 32 -2.11 -10.51 -6.97
N GLU A 33 -2.28 -11.81 -6.78
CA GLU A 33 -1.68 -12.85 -7.61
C GLU A 33 -2.15 -12.77 -9.07
N HIS A 34 -3.40 -12.34 -9.28
CA HIS A 34 -4.03 -12.22 -10.60
C HIS A 34 -3.79 -10.86 -11.28
N VAL A 35 -3.13 -9.93 -10.59
CA VAL A 35 -2.84 -8.61 -11.15
C VAL A 35 -1.71 -8.75 -12.17
N THR A 36 -1.98 -8.31 -13.39
CA THR A 36 -1.00 -8.13 -14.46
C THR A 36 -0.30 -6.79 -14.25
N HIS A 37 1.02 -6.74 -14.45
CA HIS A 37 1.84 -5.54 -14.25
C HIS A 37 1.65 -4.88 -12.87
N PRO A 38 1.86 -5.61 -11.76
CA PRO A 38 1.69 -5.09 -10.39
C PRO A 38 2.57 -3.87 -10.07
N GLU A 39 3.72 -3.74 -10.75
CA GLU A 39 4.68 -2.65 -10.60
C GLU A 39 4.05 -1.26 -10.81
N GLN A 40 3.03 -1.14 -11.67
CA GLN A 40 2.37 0.13 -11.98
C GLN A 40 1.62 0.73 -10.78
N TYR A 41 1.27 -0.07 -9.77
CA TYR A 41 0.51 0.37 -8.60
C TYR A 41 1.39 0.76 -7.41
N ILE A 42 2.70 0.48 -7.47
CA ILE A 42 3.64 0.84 -6.40
C ILE A 42 3.75 2.37 -6.17
N PRO A 43 3.70 3.25 -7.19
CA PRO A 43 3.60 4.69 -6.96
C PRO A 43 2.42 5.10 -6.05
N GLY A 44 1.27 4.43 -6.19
CA GLY A 44 0.10 4.66 -5.34
C GLY A 44 0.34 4.29 -3.88
N VAL A 45 1.05 3.17 -3.63
CA VAL A 45 1.48 2.75 -2.28
C VAL A 45 2.42 3.80 -1.68
N LEU A 46 3.45 4.21 -2.42
CA LEU A 46 4.42 5.21 -1.96
C LEU A 46 3.78 6.57 -1.65
N LYS A 47 2.72 6.94 -2.38
CA LYS A 47 1.96 8.17 -2.13
C LYS A 47 1.13 8.10 -0.84
N ARG A 48 0.61 6.93 -0.47
CA ARG A 48 -0.26 6.73 0.70
C ARG A 48 0.53 6.46 1.99
N CYS A 49 1.71 5.86 1.87
CA CYS A 49 2.55 5.48 3.01
C CYS A 49 3.59 6.57 3.34
N GLN A 50 3.81 6.82 4.63
CA GLN A 50 4.92 7.71 5.02
C GLN A 50 6.25 6.97 4.85
N VAL A 51 7.27 7.66 4.31
CA VAL A 51 8.61 7.10 4.03
C VAL A 51 9.17 6.32 5.22
N LYS A 52 9.14 6.90 6.43
CA LYS A 52 9.61 6.24 7.66
C LYS A 52 8.99 4.86 7.94
N HIS A 53 7.75 4.62 7.51
CA HIS A 53 7.08 3.33 7.71
C HIS A 53 7.60 2.29 6.73
N LEU A 54 7.85 2.69 5.48
CA LEU A 54 8.45 1.84 4.46
C LEU A 54 9.90 1.52 4.82
N GLU A 55 10.68 2.52 5.23
CA GLU A 55 12.07 2.32 5.67
C GLU A 55 12.13 1.38 6.87
N ARG A 56 11.26 1.54 7.87
CA ARG A 56 11.23 0.62 9.02
C ARG A 56 10.77 -0.79 8.64
N THR A 57 9.82 -0.92 7.73
CA THR A 57 9.23 -2.23 7.37
C THR A 57 10.18 -3.05 6.50
N TYR A 58 10.89 -2.39 5.59
CA TYR A 58 11.75 -3.04 4.62
C TYR A 58 13.24 -2.86 4.89
N GLU A 59 13.62 -2.01 5.85
CA GLU A 59 14.99 -1.64 6.22
C GLU A 59 15.86 -1.32 4.99
N ILE A 60 15.29 -0.48 4.12
CA ILE A 60 15.91 0.16 2.96
C ILE A 60 15.65 1.66 3.06
N SER A 61 16.39 2.48 2.33
CA SER A 61 16.28 3.93 2.33
C SER A 61 16.82 4.52 1.04
N GLY A 62 16.49 5.78 0.75
CA GLY A 62 17.17 6.56 -0.30
C GLY A 62 16.70 6.31 -1.73
N TRP A 63 15.53 5.70 -1.93
CA TRP A 63 14.91 5.60 -3.25
C TRP A 63 14.32 6.94 -3.70
N LYS A 64 14.35 7.23 -5.00
CA LYS A 64 13.79 8.44 -5.61
C LYS A 64 12.41 8.20 -6.21
N ASP A 65 12.19 7.01 -6.75
CA ASP A 65 10.94 6.63 -7.39
C ASP A 65 10.54 5.18 -7.06
N ALA A 66 9.42 4.73 -7.63
CA ALA A 66 8.89 3.39 -7.39
C ALA A 66 9.79 2.30 -7.96
N THR A 67 10.43 2.54 -9.11
CA THR A 67 11.30 1.56 -9.78
C THR A 67 12.55 1.32 -8.94
N GLU A 68 13.21 2.39 -8.47
CA GLU A 68 14.38 2.29 -7.59
C GLU A 68 14.01 1.66 -6.24
N PHE A 69 12.82 1.95 -5.71
CA PHE A 69 12.32 1.30 -4.50
C PHE A 69 12.19 -0.23 -4.67
N ILE A 70 11.58 -0.67 -5.78
CA ILE A 70 11.41 -2.09 -6.10
C ILE A 70 12.78 -2.75 -6.30
N GLU A 71 13.69 -2.12 -7.05
CA GLU A 71 15.03 -2.65 -7.32
C GLU A 71 15.85 -2.83 -6.05
N ILE A 72 15.93 -1.80 -5.20
CA ILE A 72 16.66 -1.86 -3.93
C ILE A 72 16.10 -3.00 -3.06
N LEU A 73 14.77 -3.13 -3.00
CA LEU A 73 14.12 -4.18 -2.23
C LEU A 73 14.39 -5.58 -2.81
N ALA A 74 14.33 -5.74 -4.13
CA ALA A 74 14.62 -6.99 -4.82
C ALA A 74 16.04 -7.47 -4.52
N ARG A 75 17.02 -6.57 -4.64
CA ARG A 75 18.44 -6.85 -4.35
C ARG A 75 18.65 -7.21 -2.89
N LYS A 76 18.03 -6.46 -1.95
CA LYS A 76 18.13 -6.77 -0.52
C LYS A 76 17.58 -8.15 -0.18
N GLN A 77 16.45 -8.54 -0.77
CA GLN A 77 15.79 -9.82 -0.50
C GLN A 77 16.37 -10.99 -1.30
N GLY A 78 17.30 -10.73 -2.21
CA GLY A 78 17.84 -11.75 -3.12
C GLY A 78 16.80 -12.26 -4.14
N ARG A 79 15.74 -11.49 -4.40
CA ARG A 79 14.67 -11.84 -5.34
C ARG A 79 15.07 -11.42 -6.75
N LEU A 80 15.99 -12.17 -7.33
CA LEU A 80 16.57 -11.91 -8.64
C LEU A 80 16.19 -13.03 -9.62
N LEU A 81 15.95 -12.66 -10.87
CA LEU A 81 15.78 -13.56 -12.00
C LEU A 81 17.14 -14.08 -12.48
N LYS A 82 17.11 -14.98 -13.47
CA LYS A 82 18.32 -15.45 -14.16
C LYS A 82 19.07 -14.25 -14.75
N GLY A 83 20.38 -14.19 -14.52
CA GLY A 83 21.21 -13.07 -14.94
C GLY A 83 21.38 -11.97 -13.87
N GLY A 84 20.73 -12.08 -12.71
CA GLY A 84 20.87 -11.11 -11.62
C GLY A 84 19.96 -9.89 -11.75
N GLU A 85 19.01 -9.93 -12.68
CA GLU A 85 17.98 -8.91 -12.87
C GLU A 85 16.95 -8.93 -11.72
N PRO A 86 16.53 -7.78 -11.18
CA PRO A 86 15.45 -7.70 -10.19
C PRO A 86 14.14 -8.34 -10.66
N ASP A 87 13.51 -9.18 -9.82
CA ASP A 87 12.14 -9.66 -10.06
C ASP A 87 11.11 -8.58 -9.68
N GLU A 88 10.96 -7.56 -10.51
CA GLU A 88 10.09 -6.41 -10.24
C GLU A 88 8.65 -6.82 -9.99
N SER A 89 8.11 -7.72 -10.80
CA SER A 89 6.71 -8.16 -10.70
C SER A 89 6.48 -8.92 -9.40
N GLY A 90 7.37 -9.85 -9.05
CA GLY A 90 7.25 -10.64 -7.84
C GLY A 90 7.43 -9.82 -6.56
N VAL A 91 8.37 -8.87 -6.55
CA VAL A 91 8.53 -7.91 -5.45
C VAL A 91 7.30 -7.01 -5.34
N SER A 92 6.76 -6.54 -6.46
CA SER A 92 5.56 -5.68 -6.46
C SER A 92 4.34 -6.39 -5.90
N LYS A 93 4.12 -7.67 -6.24
CA LYS A 93 3.05 -8.49 -5.63
C LYS A 93 3.24 -8.63 -4.12
N GLN A 94 4.48 -8.82 -3.68
CA GLN A 94 4.79 -8.89 -2.26
C GLN A 94 4.48 -7.57 -1.54
N ILE A 95 4.88 -6.43 -2.11
CA ILE A 95 4.61 -5.11 -1.54
C ILE A 95 3.09 -4.86 -1.45
N LEU A 96 2.33 -5.16 -2.49
CA LEU A 96 0.88 -4.99 -2.52
C LEU A 96 0.18 -5.89 -1.49
N ASN A 97 0.65 -7.13 -1.30
CA ASN A 97 0.14 -8.01 -0.26
C ASN A 97 0.47 -7.49 1.14
N ASP A 98 1.68 -7.00 1.36
CA ASP A 98 2.10 -6.38 2.62
C ASP A 98 1.29 -5.11 2.94
N PHE A 99 0.96 -4.32 1.91
CA PHE A 99 0.07 -3.16 2.02
C PHE A 99 -1.36 -3.57 2.41
N ASN A 100 -1.96 -4.52 1.68
CA ASN A 100 -3.33 -4.97 1.93
C ASN A 100 -3.51 -5.69 3.28
N ARG A 101 -2.46 -6.36 3.79
CA ARG A 101 -2.47 -7.01 5.11
C ARG A 101 -2.19 -6.04 6.26
N GLY A 102 -1.91 -4.77 5.97
CA GLY A 102 -1.60 -3.76 6.99
C GLY A 102 -0.20 -3.91 7.62
N LYS A 103 0.70 -4.67 6.99
CA LYS A 103 2.11 -4.74 7.44
C LYS A 103 2.79 -3.39 7.26
N ILE A 104 2.43 -2.64 6.21
CA ILE A 104 2.82 -1.24 6.03
C ILE A 104 1.73 -0.36 6.67
N PRO A 105 2.02 0.33 7.79
CA PRO A 105 1.04 1.22 8.40
C PRO A 105 0.74 2.41 7.48
N TRP A 106 -0.54 2.63 7.22
CA TRP A 106 -1.05 3.83 6.56
C TRP A 106 -2.45 4.16 7.08
N PHE A 107 -2.87 5.42 6.96
CA PHE A 107 -4.18 5.87 7.41
C PHE A 107 -4.65 7.05 6.55
N VAL A 108 -5.97 7.20 6.47
CA VAL A 108 -6.62 8.40 5.93
C VAL A 108 -7.19 9.17 7.11
N LEU A 109 -6.97 10.48 7.13
CA LEU A 109 -7.61 11.33 8.13
C LEU A 109 -9.13 11.33 7.90
N PRO A 110 -9.93 11.45 8.97
CA PRO A 110 -11.37 11.65 8.81
C PRO A 110 -11.65 12.86 7.90
N PRO A 111 -12.76 12.84 7.14
CA PRO A 111 -13.18 14.03 6.41
C PRO A 111 -13.33 15.21 7.39
N GLU A 112 -12.82 16.38 6.98
CA GLU A 112 -12.97 17.61 7.75
C GLU A 112 -14.46 17.90 7.92
N LYS A 113 -14.91 18.20 9.15
CA LYS A 113 -16.24 18.74 9.36
C LYS A 113 -16.28 20.14 8.78
N GLU A 114 -17.34 20.48 8.05
CA GLU A 114 -17.54 21.86 7.57
C GLU A 114 -17.45 22.83 8.76
N GLY A 115 -16.38 23.65 8.80
CA GLY A 115 -16.21 24.72 9.78
C GLY A 115 -15.02 24.63 10.74
N GLU A 116 -14.16 23.60 10.69
CA GLU A 116 -12.95 23.56 11.53
C GLU A 116 -11.72 24.11 10.80
N GLU A 117 -11.14 25.20 11.32
CA GLU A 117 -9.88 25.77 10.82
C GLU A 117 -8.71 24.80 11.00
N LYS A 118 -7.86 24.69 9.97
CA LYS A 118 -6.71 23.79 9.95
C LYS A 118 -5.77 24.07 11.14
N PRO A 119 -5.40 23.07 11.96
CA PRO A 119 -4.24 23.22 12.83
C PRO A 119 -3.00 23.42 11.95
N LYS A 120 -2.34 24.57 12.08
CA LYS A 120 -1.10 24.90 11.35
C LYS A 120 -0.11 23.76 11.54
N LYS A 121 0.37 23.18 10.42
CA LYS A 121 1.48 22.22 10.44
C LYS A 121 2.65 22.92 11.12
N LYS A 122 3.05 22.47 12.32
CA LYS A 122 4.31 22.90 12.91
C LYS A 122 5.42 22.29 12.06
N GLU A 123 6.10 23.13 11.29
CA GLU A 123 7.39 22.78 10.71
C GLU A 123 8.31 22.40 11.87
N VAL A 124 8.75 21.15 11.91
CA VAL A 124 9.77 20.73 12.85
C VAL A 124 11.08 21.29 12.28
N GLU A 125 11.53 22.41 12.83
CA GLU A 125 12.89 22.93 12.60
C GLU A 125 13.88 21.80 12.88
N LYS A 126 14.55 21.31 11.84
CA LYS A 126 15.74 20.49 12.00
C LYS A 126 16.83 21.40 12.53
N THR A 127 17.06 21.34 13.83
CA THR A 127 18.23 21.97 14.46
C THR A 127 19.46 21.23 13.96
N ALA A 128 20.42 22.00 13.45
CA ALA A 128 21.71 21.55 12.92
C ALA A 128 22.66 21.07 14.04
#